data_AF-A0A497YUI0-F1
#
_entry.id   AF-A0A497YUI0-F1
#
_cell.length_a   1.000
_cell.length_b   1.000
_cell.length_c   1.000
_cell.angle_alpha   90.00
_cell.angle_beta   90.00
_cell.angle_gamma   90.00
#
_symmetry.space_group_name_H-M   'P 1'
#
loop_
_entity.id
_entity.type
_entity.pdbx_description
1 polymer ?
#
loop_
_entity_poly.entity_id
_entity_poly.type
_entity_poly.pdbx_seq_one_letter_code
_entity_poly.pdbx_strand_id
1 'polypeptide(L)'
;MKTLAGFIILMGIILLFADAELLAPLGEFAGYFIGGGLLLLVIGQFVGNHEKHWLCRIGFHDFERQERVEEVPAMRWYRCKRCGKEKRAASIV
;
A
#
# COMPACT_ATOMS: atom_id res chain seq x y z
N MET A 1 6.09 9.12 -5.24
CA MET A 1 6.83 7.88 -4.92
C MET A 1 6.35 6.67 -5.69
N LYS A 2 5.05 6.33 -5.71
CA LYS A 2 4.55 5.14 -6.44
C LYS A 2 4.83 5.18 -7.95
N THR A 3 4.58 6.30 -8.61
CA THR A 3 4.86 6.50 -10.05
C THR A 3 6.35 6.36 -10.36
N LEU A 4 7.19 7.08 -9.61
CA LEU A 4 8.65 7.01 -9.74
C LEU A 4 9.19 5.59 -9.55
N ALA A 5 8.77 4.90 -8.49
CA ALA A 5 9.16 3.51 -8.25
C ALA A 5 8.69 2.57 -9.36
N GLY A 6 7.48 2.80 -9.90
CA GLY A 6 6.98 2.09 -11.08
C GLY A 6 7.85 2.27 -12.32
N PHE A 7 8.31 3.49 -12.61
CA PHE A 7 9.25 3.74 -13.70
C PHE A 7 10.59 3.04 -13.50
N ILE A 8 11.13 3.03 -12.28
CA ILE A 8 12.37 2.34 -11.93
C ILE A 8 12.23 0.83 -12.15
N ILE A 9 11.13 0.22 -11.70
CA ILE A 9 10.85 -1.20 -11.93
C ILE A 9 10.71 -1.50 -13.42
N LEU A 10 9.96 -0.66 -14.15
CA LEU A 10 9.77 -0.82 -15.60
C LEU A 10 11.11 -0.78 -16.34
N MET A 11 12.04 0.10 -15.94
CA MET A 11 13.38 0.14 -16.52
C MET A 11 14.17 -1.14 -16.27
N GLY A 12 14.10 -1.69 -15.06
CA GLY A 12 14.72 -2.99 -14.77
C GLY A 12 14.12 -4.13 -15.59
N ILE A 13 12.81 -4.14 -15.78
CA ILE A 13 12.13 -5.13 -16.64
C ILE A 13 12.61 -4.98 -18.09
N ILE A 14 12.68 -3.76 -18.63
CA ILE A 14 13.16 -3.52 -19.99
C ILE A 14 14.61 -4.01 -20.13
N LEU A 15 15.48 -3.77 -19.14
CA LEU A 15 16.86 -4.25 -19.16
C LEU A 15 16.98 -5.79 -19.13
N LEU A 16 16.05 -6.51 -18.49
CA LEU A 16 16.03 -7.98 -18.51
C LEU A 16 15.76 -8.57 -19.89
N PHE A 17 14.93 -7.88 -20.69
CA PHE A 17 14.47 -8.36 -21.99
C PHE A 17 15.15 -7.66 -23.17
N ALA A 18 16.01 -6.68 -22.91
CA ALA A 18 16.73 -5.95 -23.94
C ALA A 18 17.89 -6.79 -24.48
N ASP A 19 17.62 -7.54 -25.55
CA ASP A 19 18.62 -8.30 -26.30
C ASP A 19 19.36 -7.42 -27.34
N ALA A 20 19.74 -6.21 -26.92
CA ALA A 20 20.55 -5.31 -27.75
C ALA A 20 22.00 -5.40 -27.27
N GLU A 21 22.95 -5.64 -28.18
CA GLU A 21 24.40 -5.62 -27.87
C GLU A 21 24.84 -4.36 -27.10
N LEU A 22 24.11 -3.24 -27.30
CA LEU A 22 24.31 -1.97 -26.60
C LEU A 22 23.87 -1.98 -25.11
N LEU A 23 22.87 -2.79 -24.76
CA LEU A 23 22.25 -2.86 -23.44
C LEU A 23 22.58 -4.14 -22.67
N ALA A 24 23.13 -5.16 -23.32
CA ALA A 24 23.58 -6.40 -22.70
C ALA A 24 24.52 -6.20 -21.48
N PRO A 25 25.48 -5.25 -21.48
CA PRO A 25 26.30 -4.97 -20.30
C PRO A 25 25.51 -4.39 -19.12
N LEU A 26 24.37 -3.78 -19.39
CA LEU A 26 23.48 -3.19 -18.37
C LEU A 26 22.49 -4.21 -17.79
N GLY A 27 22.43 -5.42 -18.35
CA GLY A 27 21.54 -6.49 -17.87
C GLY A 27 21.81 -6.87 -16.41
N GLU A 28 23.07 -6.82 -15.96
CA GLU A 28 23.43 -7.05 -14.55
C GLU A 28 22.80 -6.02 -13.60
N PHE A 29 22.50 -4.82 -14.10
CA PHE A 29 21.86 -3.77 -13.30
C PHE A 29 20.35 -3.92 -13.19
N ALA A 30 19.73 -4.77 -14.01
CA ALA A 30 18.28 -4.96 -14.01
C ALA A 30 17.76 -5.38 -12.61
N GLY A 31 18.51 -6.23 -11.92
CA GLY A 31 18.21 -6.63 -10.53
C GLY A 31 18.20 -5.46 -9.54
N TYR A 32 19.16 -4.52 -9.68
CA TYR A 32 19.21 -3.31 -8.83
C TYR A 32 18.03 -2.37 -9.09
N PHE A 33 17.62 -2.20 -10.35
CA PHE A 33 16.45 -1.39 -10.69
C PHE A 33 15.16 -2.00 -10.12
N ILE A 34 14.93 -3.30 -10.31
CA ILE A 34 13.73 -3.97 -9.79
C ILE A 34 13.73 -3.95 -8.26
N GLY A 35 14.83 -4.37 -7.64
CA GLY A 35 14.96 -4.41 -6.18
C GLY A 35 14.85 -3.02 -5.54
N GLY A 36 15.53 -2.02 -6.10
CA GLY A 36 15.47 -0.64 -5.60
C GLY A 36 14.09 -0.01 -5.75
N GLY A 37 13.41 -0.24 -6.87
CA GLY A 37 12.05 0.22 -7.09
C GLY A 37 11.05 -0.42 -6.11
N LEU A 38 11.16 -1.73 -5.86
CA LEU A 38 10.36 -2.41 -4.84
C LEU A 38 10.63 -1.86 -3.43
N LEU A 39 11.90 -1.63 -3.08
CA LEU A 39 12.29 -1.05 -1.80
C LEU A 39 11.69 0.35 -1.61
N LEU A 40 11.71 1.18 -2.65
CA LEU A 40 11.08 2.51 -2.65
C LEU A 40 9.56 2.43 -2.43
N LEU A 41 8.87 1.43 -2.97
CA LEU A 41 7.45 1.22 -2.70
C LEU A 41 7.20 0.87 -1.22
N VAL A 42 8.03 -0.02 -0.66
CA VAL A 42 7.95 -0.41 0.76
C VAL A 42 8.18 0.83 1.63
N ILE A 43 9.29 1.54 1.45
CA ILE A 43 9.60 2.76 2.21
C ILE A 43 8.47 3.78 2.06
N GLY A 44 7.98 3.97 0.83
CA GLY A 44 6.88 4.90 0.57
C GLY A 44 5.60 4.55 1.33
N GLN A 45 5.31 3.25 1.49
CA GLN A 45 4.17 2.77 2.26
C GLN A 45 4.37 2.92 3.78
N PHE A 46 5.61 2.77 4.26
CA PHE A 46 5.94 3.00 5.67
C PHE A 46 5.95 4.49 6.05
N VAL A 47 6.39 5.37 5.16
CA VAL A 47 6.46 6.82 5.42
C VAL A 47 5.10 7.49 5.21
N GLY A 48 4.37 7.14 4.14
CA GLY A 48 3.13 7.83 3.78
C GLY A 48 1.91 7.45 4.62
N ASN A 49 1.99 6.38 5.41
CA ASN A 49 0.84 5.88 6.14
C ASN A 49 0.92 6.32 7.62
N HIS A 50 0.17 7.36 7.98
CA HIS A 50 0.14 7.99 9.31
C HIS A 50 -0.47 7.10 10.42
N GLU A 51 -0.91 5.90 10.09
CA GLU A 51 -1.45 4.94 11.05
C GLU A 51 -0.35 4.53 12.05
N LYS A 52 -0.52 4.89 13.33
CA LYS A 52 0.46 4.64 14.40
C LYS A 52 0.76 3.15 14.63
N HIS A 53 -0.15 2.26 14.25
CA HIS A 53 -0.04 0.83 14.50
C HIS A 53 0.22 0.04 13.20
N TRP A 54 1.26 -0.81 13.21
CA TRP A 54 1.72 -1.54 12.02
C TRP A 54 0.65 -2.44 11.38
N LEU A 55 -0.13 -3.18 12.18
CA LEU A 55 -1.25 -3.99 11.67
C LEU A 55 -2.33 -3.16 10.95
N CYS A 56 -2.63 -1.95 11.43
CA CYS A 56 -3.56 -1.05 10.73
C CYS A 56 -3.01 -0.60 9.39
N ARG A 57 -1.68 -0.44 9.29
CA ARG A 57 -0.98 -0.04 8.06
C ARG A 57 -1.12 -1.05 6.92
N ILE A 58 -1.21 -2.34 7.25
CA ILE A 58 -1.42 -3.44 6.30
C ILE A 58 -2.90 -3.87 6.17
N GLY A 59 -3.82 -3.08 6.72
CA GLY A 59 -5.27 -3.26 6.54
C GLY A 59 -5.95 -4.18 7.57
N PHE A 60 -5.21 -4.81 8.47
CA PHE A 60 -5.77 -5.58 9.58
C PHE A 60 -6.18 -4.62 10.69
N HIS A 61 -7.33 -3.96 10.52
CA HIS A 61 -7.94 -3.09 11.53
C HIS A 61 -8.75 -3.89 12.56
N ASP A 62 -8.78 -3.42 13.82
CA ASP A 62 -9.53 -4.05 14.92
C ASP A 62 -10.70 -3.14 15.27
N PHE A 63 -11.81 -3.37 14.58
CA PHE A 63 -12.99 -2.53 14.61
C PHE A 63 -13.93 -2.91 15.74
N GLU A 64 -14.21 -1.95 16.62
CA GLU A 64 -15.25 -2.07 17.63
C GLU A 64 -16.50 -1.32 17.20
N ARG A 65 -17.67 -1.92 17.44
CA ARG A 65 -18.96 -1.27 17.21
C ARG A 65 -19.11 -0.10 18.18
N GLN A 66 -19.43 1.07 17.65
CA GLN A 66 -19.78 2.25 18.44
C GLN A 66 -21.29 2.24 18.75
N GLU A 67 -21.68 2.93 19.83
CA GLU A 67 -23.08 3.08 20.21
C GLU A 67 -23.91 3.67 19.05
N ARG A 68 -25.18 3.26 19.01
CA ARG A 68 -26.10 3.55 17.92
C ARG A 68 -26.38 5.05 17.88
N VAL A 69 -26.10 5.71 16.75
CA VAL A 69 -26.62 7.06 16.50
C VAL A 69 -28.12 6.92 16.21
N GLU A 70 -28.98 7.50 17.05
CA GLU A 70 -30.44 7.38 16.97
C GLU A 70 -30.99 7.80 15.59
N GLU A 71 -30.31 8.72 14.91
CA GLU A 71 -30.74 9.32 13.65
C GLU A 71 -30.72 8.35 12.45
N VAL A 72 -29.93 7.26 12.48
CA VAL A 72 -29.79 6.35 11.33
C VAL A 72 -29.76 4.88 11.76
N PRO A 73 -30.90 4.28 12.12
CA PRO A 73 -30.96 2.94 12.73
C PRO A 73 -30.43 1.82 11.83
N ALA A 74 -30.41 2.02 10.51
CA ALA A 74 -29.90 1.07 9.53
C ALA A 74 -28.36 1.13 9.33
N MET A 75 -27.67 2.10 9.95
CA MET A 75 -26.23 2.30 9.75
C MET A 75 -25.46 1.98 11.03
N ARG A 76 -24.56 0.99 10.97
CA ARG A 76 -23.65 0.65 12.07
C ARG A 76 -22.34 1.39 11.89
N TRP A 77 -21.88 2.01 12.97
CA TRP A 77 -20.60 2.71 13.03
C TRP A 77 -19.58 1.83 13.74
N TYR A 78 -18.39 1.75 13.16
CA TYR A 78 -17.27 0.98 13.70
C TYR A 78 -16.05 1.88 13.78
N ARG A 79 -15.30 1.77 14.88
CA ARG A 79 -14.06 2.51 15.08
C ARG A 79 -12.93 1.56 15.42
N CYS A 80 -11.78 1.72 14.75
CA CYS A 80 -10.60 0.91 15.04
C CYS A 80 -9.99 1.31 16.38
N LYS A 81 -9.83 0.37 17.32
CA LYS A 81 -9.25 0.65 18.65
C LYS A 81 -7.81 1.16 18.59
N ARG A 82 -7.07 0.76 17.55
CA ARG A 82 -5.62 1.02 17.44
C ARG A 82 -5.29 2.31 16.72
N CYS A 83 -6.08 2.68 15.73
CA CYS A 83 -5.77 3.82 14.86
C CYS A 83 -6.90 4.83 14.70
N GLY A 84 -8.05 4.58 15.32
CA GLY A 84 -9.18 5.50 15.35
C GLY A 84 -9.96 5.59 14.04
N LYS A 85 -9.54 4.89 12.97
CA LYS A 85 -10.24 4.85 11.68
C LYS A 85 -11.70 4.44 11.85
N GLU A 86 -12.59 5.19 11.22
CA GLU A 86 -14.03 4.94 11.27
C GLU A 86 -14.52 4.27 9.98
N LYS A 87 -15.48 3.36 10.13
CA LYS A 87 -16.16 2.70 9.02
C LYS A 87 -17.66 2.69 9.30
N ARG A 88 -18.46 3.11 8.33
CA ARG A 88 -19.91 2.97 8.35
C ARG A 88 -20.28 1.78 7.47
N ALA A 89 -21.14 0.90 7.96
CA ALA A 89 -21.67 -0.21 7.18
C ALA A 89 -23.18 -0.30 7.36
N ALA A 90 -23.88 -0.51 6.25
CA ALA A 90 -25.30 -0.83 6.29
C ALA A 90 -25.49 -2.14 7.08
N SER A 91 -26.34 -2.08 8.09
CA SER A 91 -26.80 -3.23 8.84
C SER A 91 -27.95 -3.84 8.08
N ILE A 92 -27.71 -4.96 7.39
CA ILE A 92 -28.80 -5.88 7.05
C ILE A 92 -29.18 -6.53 8.38
N VAL A 93 -30.30 -6.08 8.97
CA VAL A 93 -30.96 -6.80 10.07
C VAL A 93 -31.74 -7.95 9.45
#